data_AF-A0A6B3FR33-F1
#
_entry.id   AF-A0A6B3FR33-F1
#
_cell.length_a   1.000
_cell.length_b   1.000
_cell.length_c   1.000
_cell.angle_alpha   90.00
_cell.angle_beta   90.00
_cell.angle_gamma   90.00
#
_symmetry.space_group_name_H-M   'P 1'
#
loop_
_entity.id
_entity.type
_entity.pdbx_description
1 polymer ?
#
loop_
_entity_poly.entity_id
_entity_poly.type
_entity_poly.pdbx_seq_one_letter_code
_entity_poly.pdbx_strand_id
1 'polypeptide(L)'
;LVLAAGAGRRLRPYTDTLPKALVPVDGDKTVLDLTLANFAEVGLTEVAIVVGYRKEAVYARKAELEATYGLSLTLIDNDKAE
;
A
#
# COMPACT_ATOMS: atom_id res chain seq x y z
N LEU A 1 8.22 5.82 -5.33
CA LEU A 1 7.88 4.44 -5.76
C LEU A 1 7.77 3.58 -4.51
N VAL A 2 6.64 2.89 -4.30
CA VAL A 2 6.42 1.94 -3.18
C VAL A 2 6.35 0.52 -3.75
N LEU A 3 7.20 -0.37 -3.26
CA LEU A 3 7.18 -1.78 -3.65
C LEU A 3 6.28 -2.56 -2.67
N ALA A 4 5.01 -2.73 -3.02
CA ALA A 4 3.98 -3.35 -2.19
C ALA A 4 3.57 -4.77 -2.65
N ALA A 5 4.23 -5.33 -3.67
CA ALA A 5 3.79 -6.55 -4.34
C ALA A 5 4.05 -7.86 -3.57
N GLY A 6 4.94 -7.90 -2.59
CA GLY A 6 5.36 -9.16 -1.95
C GLY A 6 4.33 -9.75 -0.98
N ALA A 7 4.11 -11.08 -1.04
CA ALA A 7 3.19 -11.84 -0.19
C ALA A 7 3.53 -11.86 1.32
N GLY A 8 4.63 -11.24 1.76
CA GLY A 8 4.91 -11.04 3.19
C GLY A 8 5.08 -12.33 4.02
N ARG A 9 5.55 -13.44 3.42
CA ARG A 9 5.60 -14.79 4.02
C ARG A 9 6.24 -14.90 5.43
N ARG A 10 7.07 -13.94 5.84
CA ARG A 10 7.69 -13.86 7.18
C ARG A 10 6.78 -13.26 8.27
N LEU A 11 5.65 -12.66 7.88
CA LEU A 11 4.65 -12.02 8.73
C LEU A 11 3.34 -12.84 8.82
N ARG A 12 3.40 -14.14 8.53
CA ARG A 12 2.25 -15.03 8.78
C ARG A 12 1.97 -15.11 10.29
N PRO A 13 0.70 -15.18 10.72
CA PRO A 13 -0.52 -15.39 9.91
C PRO A 13 -1.17 -14.11 9.34
N TYR A 14 -0.70 -12.91 9.67
CA TYR A 14 -1.35 -11.65 9.28
C TYR A 14 -1.39 -11.38 7.77
N THR A 15 -0.48 -12.02 7.02
CA THR A 15 -0.33 -11.84 5.57
C THR A 15 -1.04 -12.91 4.73
N ASP A 16 -1.73 -13.87 5.37
CA ASP A 16 -2.52 -14.89 4.66
C ASP A 16 -3.80 -14.28 4.03
N THR A 17 -4.36 -13.25 4.66
CA THR A 17 -5.60 -12.58 4.24
C THR A 17 -5.42 -11.15 3.75
N LEU A 18 -4.26 -10.53 3.96
CA LEU A 18 -3.99 -9.13 3.60
C LEU A 18 -2.60 -8.99 2.97
N PRO A 19 -2.42 -8.17 1.92
CA PRO A 19 -1.09 -7.83 1.43
C PRO A 19 -0.31 -7.12 2.53
N LYS A 20 1.02 -7.35 2.62
CA LYS A 20 1.92 -6.71 3.61
C LYS A 20 1.67 -5.21 3.75
N ALA A 21 1.41 -4.53 2.64
CA ALA A 21 1.17 -3.09 2.61
C ALA A 21 -0.08 -2.66 3.39
N LEU A 22 -1.08 -3.53 3.52
CA LEU A 22 -2.32 -3.25 4.25
C LEU A 22 -2.35 -3.88 5.64
N VAL A 23 -1.22 -4.39 6.14
CA VAL A 23 -1.15 -4.86 7.53
C VAL A 23 -1.32 -3.65 8.45
N PRO A 24 -2.27 -3.69 9.42
CA PRO A 24 -2.48 -2.61 10.36
C PRO A 24 -1.28 -2.49 11.30
N VAL A 25 -0.85 -1.26 11.55
CA VAL A 25 0.29 -0.93 12.43
C VAL A 25 -0.17 -0.16 13.66
N ASP A 26 -1.20 0.67 13.53
CA ASP A 26 -1.78 1.45 14.63
C ASP A 26 -3.25 1.79 14.32
N GLY A 27 -4.18 1.15 15.02
CA GLY A 27 -5.62 1.27 14.75
C GLY A 27 -5.97 0.97 13.29
N ASP A 28 -6.53 1.96 12.60
CA ASP A 28 -6.94 1.86 11.19
C ASP A 28 -5.81 2.14 10.18
N LYS A 29 -4.62 2.56 10.65
CA LYS A 29 -3.47 2.88 9.80
C LYS A 29 -2.69 1.63 9.43
N THR A 30 -2.39 1.50 8.15
CA THR A 30 -1.59 0.41 7.60
C THR A 30 -0.14 0.83 7.34
N VAL A 31 0.71 -0.13 6.98
CA VAL A 31 2.07 0.15 6.52
C VAL A 31 2.07 1.12 5.32
N LEU A 32 1.07 1.03 4.44
CA LEU A 32 0.91 1.92 3.30
C LEU A 32 0.59 3.35 3.76
N ASP A 33 -0.32 3.50 4.74
CA ASP A 33 -0.68 4.80 5.32
C ASP A 33 0.54 5.53 5.90
N LEU A 34 1.40 4.82 6.63
CA LEU A 34 2.65 5.39 7.15
C LEU A 34 3.58 5.87 6.03
N THR A 35 3.67 5.09 4.94
CA THR A 35 4.53 5.44 3.80
C THR A 35 4.01 6.68 3.07
N LEU A 36 2.70 6.76 2.87
CA LEU A 36 2.05 7.89 2.21
C LEU A 36 2.09 9.16 3.07
N ALA A 37 1.86 9.05 4.38
CA ALA A 37 2.02 10.17 5.31
C ALA A 37 3.42 10.78 5.23
N ASN A 38 4.46 9.94 5.26
CA ASN A 38 5.85 10.40 5.16
C ASN A 38 6.13 11.08 3.81
N PHE A 39 5.53 10.59 2.71
CA PHE A 39 5.68 11.23 1.41
C PHE A 39 5.00 12.59 1.32
N ALA A 40 3.81 12.71 1.90
CA ALA A 40 3.09 13.97 1.99
C ALA A 40 3.86 15.00 2.84
N GLU A 41 4.44 14.59 3.97
CA GLU A 41 5.26 15.48 4.82
C GLU A 41 6.49 16.04 4.09
N VAL A 42 7.08 15.26 3.19
CA VAL A 42 8.24 15.70 2.38
C VAL A 42 7.80 16.51 1.15
N GLY A 43 6.49 16.71 0.94
CA GLY A 43 5.95 17.50 -0.16
C GLY A 43 5.92 16.77 -1.51
N LEU A 44 5.99 15.43 -1.50
CA LEU A 44 5.74 14.65 -2.71
C LEU A 44 4.26 14.71 -3.06
N THR A 45 3.95 14.73 -4.35
CA THR A 45 2.58 14.82 -4.87
C THR A 45 2.18 13.60 -5.69
N GLU A 46 3.15 12.83 -6.19
CA GLU A 46 2.93 11.68 -7.07
C GLU A 46 3.65 10.44 -6.53
N VAL A 47 2.91 9.34 -6.40
CA VAL A 47 3.40 8.09 -5.83
C VAL A 47 2.95 6.92 -6.68
N ALA A 48 3.91 6.21 -7.28
CA ALA A 48 3.66 4.93 -7.91
C ALA A 48 3.79 3.78 -6.89
N ILE A 49 2.78 2.93 -6.78
CA ILE A 49 2.73 1.76 -5.89
C ILE A 49 2.67 0.51 -6.78
N VAL A 50 3.66 -0.35 -6.64
CA VAL A 50 3.67 -1.65 -7.32
C VAL A 50 2.87 -2.65 -6.50
N VAL A 51 1.71 -3.09 -7.01
CA VAL A 51 0.77 -4.02 -6.38
C VAL A 51 0.85 -5.39 -7.03
N GLY A 52 0.62 -6.46 -6.25
CA GLY A 52 0.72 -7.84 -6.71
C GLY A 52 -0.37 -8.70 -6.08
N TYR A 53 0.00 -9.59 -5.16
CA TYR A 53 -0.94 -10.42 -4.40
C TYR A 53 -2.03 -9.57 -3.71
N ARG A 54 -3.31 -9.89 -3.93
CA ARG A 54 -4.50 -9.18 -3.41
C ARG A 54 -4.55 -7.67 -3.75
N LYS A 55 -4.14 -7.32 -4.97
CA LYS A 55 -4.17 -5.94 -5.49
C LYS A 55 -5.52 -5.24 -5.32
N GLU A 56 -6.63 -5.97 -5.41
CA GLU A 56 -7.99 -5.46 -5.31
C GLU A 56 -8.24 -4.65 -4.04
N ALA A 57 -7.65 -5.07 -2.91
CA ALA A 57 -7.77 -4.36 -1.64
C ALA A 57 -7.07 -3.00 -1.67
N VAL A 58 -5.95 -2.88 -2.41
CA VAL A 58 -5.22 -1.62 -2.58
C VAL A 58 -5.97 -0.71 -3.57
N TYR A 59 -6.53 -1.27 -4.64
CA TYR A 59 -7.39 -0.53 -5.57
C TYR A 59 -8.62 0.06 -4.87
N ALA A 60 -9.27 -0.70 -4.00
CA ALA A 60 -10.46 -0.24 -3.26
C ALA A 60 -10.16 0.96 -2.34
N ARG A 61 -8.95 1.02 -1.75
CA ARG A 61 -8.54 2.11 -0.85
C ARG A 61 -7.87 3.29 -1.57
N LYS A 62 -7.59 3.18 -2.88
CA LYS A 62 -6.86 4.21 -3.64
C LYS A 62 -7.44 5.62 -3.44
N ALA A 63 -8.74 5.80 -3.69
CA ALA A 63 -9.37 7.11 -3.63
C ALA A 63 -9.37 7.71 -2.21
N GLU A 64 -9.57 6.87 -1.19
CA GLU A 64 -9.49 7.29 0.22
C GLU A 64 -8.07 7.75 0.57
N LEU A 65 -7.05 7.01 0.16
CA LEU A 65 -5.65 7.33 0.42
C LEU A 65 -5.21 8.62 -0.30
N GLU A 66 -5.61 8.79 -1.57
CA GLU A 66 -5.35 10.03 -2.32
C GLU A 66 -5.97 11.25 -1.61
N ALA A 67 -7.23 11.15 -1.18
CA ALA A 67 -7.93 12.23 -0.49
C ALA A 67 -7.34 12.52 0.90
N THR A 68 -6.97 11.48 1.65
CA THR A 68 -6.45 11.61 3.02
C THR A 68 -5.07 12.26 3.03
N TYR A 69 -4.20 11.88 2.09
CA TYR A 69 -2.81 12.32 2.08
C TYR A 69 -2.52 13.42 1.05
N GLY A 70 -3.49 13.79 0.21
CA GLY A 70 -3.30 14.81 -0.82
C GLY A 70 -2.31 14.39 -1.92
N LEU A 71 -2.24 13.08 -2.20
CA LEU A 71 -1.29 12.48 -3.14
C LEU A 71 -2.03 11.94 -4.37
N SER A 72 -1.36 11.88 -5.52
CA SER A 72 -1.80 11.11 -6.68
C SER A 72 -1.13 9.74 -6.67
N LEU A 73 -1.94 8.68 -6.64
CA LEU A 73 -1.48 7.30 -6.60
C LEU A 73 -1.57 6.67 -7.99
N THR A 74 -0.46 6.12 -8.47
CA THR A 74 -0.43 5.25 -9.66
C THR A 74 -0.21 3.81 -9.23
N LEU A 75 -1.16 2.92 -9.48
CA LEU A 75 -1.02 1.51 -9.17
C LEU A 75 -0.41 0.77 -10.37
N ILE A 76 0.69 0.05 -10.14
CA ILE A 76 1.40 -0.72 -11.15
C ILE A 76 1.27 -2.19 -10.80
N ASP A 77 0.59 -2.97 -11.65
CA ASP A 77 0.42 -4.40 -11.43
C ASP A 77 1.74 -5.14 -11.69
N ASN A 78 2.11 -6.03 -10.77
CA ASN A 78 3.25 -6.95 -10.90
C ASN A 78 2.77 -8.40 -10.80
N ASP A 79 2.57 -9.01 -11.96
CA ASP A 79 2.05 -10.38 -12.09
C ASP A 79 3.06 -11.47 -11.69
N LYS A 80 4.31 -11.13 -11.39
CA LYS A 80 5.34 -12.09 -10.92
C LYS A 80 5.39 -12.25 -9.39
N ALA A 81 4.47 -11.64 -8.67
CA ALA A 81 4.44 -11.68 -7.22
C ALA A 81 3.70 -12.92 -6.69
N GLU A 82 4.39 -14.07 -6.67
CA GLU A 82 3.97 -15.27 -5.92
C GLU A 82 4.37 -15.21 -4.44
#